data_AF-A0A7S2TA40-F1
#
_entry.id   AF-A0A7S2TA40-F1
#
_cell.length_a   1.000
_cell.length_b   1.000
_cell.length_c   1.000
_cell.angle_alpha   90.00
_cell.angle_beta   90.00
_cell.angle_gamma   90.00
#
_symmetry.space_group_name_H-M   'P 1'
#
loop_
_entity.id
_entity.type
_entity.pdbx_description
1 polymer ?
#
loop_
_entity_poly.entity_id
_entity_poly.type
_entity_poly.pdbx_seq_one_letter_code
_entity_poly.pdbx_strand_id
1 'polypeptide(L)'
;MEAGYSAENVAFGMGGGLLQKVNRDTMSFATKLSAIVPESTGEERIVMKAPKTDVGKTSLPGRLAVKYVEGEAGMRTPTVFPKDLVSPEDNLLEVVYDHKPVGKEWDSFDRVRERVADTWRALAPAADAVSQEMRSLQAQHNPHNK
;
A
#
# COMPACT_ATOMS: atom_id res chain seq x y z
N MET A 1 14.80 31.18 -6.61
CA MET A 1 14.60 32.35 -7.49
C MET A 1 15.90 33.16 -7.62
N GLU A 2 17.04 32.49 -7.81
CA GLU A 2 18.36 33.14 -7.80
C GLU A 2 18.63 33.95 -9.08
N ALA A 3 18.09 33.51 -10.22
CA ALA A 3 18.20 34.20 -11.49
C ALA A 3 17.14 35.32 -11.70
N GLY A 4 16.28 35.60 -10.71
CA GLY A 4 15.29 36.69 -10.77
C GLY A 4 14.05 36.46 -11.66
N TYR A 5 13.88 35.30 -12.30
CA TYR A 5 12.69 34.98 -13.10
C TYR A 5 11.54 34.41 -12.25
N SER A 6 10.30 34.82 -12.54
CA SER A 6 9.09 34.24 -11.94
C SER A 6 8.77 32.87 -12.54
N ALA A 7 8.38 31.92 -11.69
CA ALA A 7 7.92 30.58 -12.10
C ALA A 7 6.56 30.61 -12.82
N GLU A 8 5.79 31.69 -12.69
CA GLU A 8 4.49 31.86 -13.37
C GLU A 8 4.64 32.10 -14.88
N ASN A 9 5.85 32.49 -15.33
CA ASN A 9 6.15 32.79 -16.74
C ASN A 9 6.59 31.55 -17.55
N VAL A 10 6.59 30.37 -16.94
CA VAL A 10 7.05 29.14 -17.58
C VAL A 10 6.04 28.01 -17.42
N ALA A 11 5.89 27.22 -18.47
CA ALA A 11 5.21 25.93 -18.42
C ALA A 11 6.22 24.82 -18.69
N PHE A 12 6.10 23.70 -17.97
CA PHE A 12 6.96 22.53 -18.16
C PHE A 12 6.19 21.43 -18.89
N GLY A 13 6.71 21.01 -20.04
CA GLY A 13 6.22 19.84 -20.77
C GLY A 13 7.15 18.65 -20.56
N MET A 14 6.59 17.50 -20.17
CA MET A 14 7.34 16.25 -20.05
C MET A 14 6.68 15.15 -20.89
N GLY A 15 7.44 14.58 -21.83
CA GLY A 15 7.00 13.46 -22.66
C GLY A 15 7.46 12.12 -22.07
N GLY A 16 8.44 11.48 -22.72
CA GLY A 16 8.92 10.14 -22.34
C GLY A 16 9.42 10.04 -20.88
N GLY A 17 9.95 11.12 -20.30
CA GLY A 17 10.33 11.14 -18.88
C GLY A 17 9.16 10.92 -17.92
N LEU A 18 7.98 11.46 -18.25
CA LEU A 18 6.78 11.34 -17.42
C LEU A 18 6.02 10.04 -17.69
N LEU A 19 5.94 9.59 -18.94
CA LEU A 19 5.03 8.52 -19.35
C LEU A 19 5.71 7.20 -19.72
N GLN A 20 7.02 7.17 -19.98
CA GLN A 20 7.72 5.98 -20.51
C GLN A 20 8.92 5.55 -19.67
N LYS A 21 9.59 6.47 -18.96
CA LYS A 21 10.73 6.16 -18.09
C LYS A 21 10.29 5.67 -16.69
N VAL A 22 9.16 4.97 -16.62
CA VAL A 22 8.65 4.31 -15.42
C VAL A 22 8.41 2.84 -15.75
N ASN A 23 8.71 1.95 -14.82
CA ASN A 23 8.44 0.52 -14.95
C ASN A 23 7.88 -0.04 -13.64
N ARG A 24 7.51 -1.33 -13.63
CA ARG A 24 6.96 -2.02 -12.46
C ARG A 24 7.85 -1.87 -11.21
N ASP A 25 9.16 -1.90 -11.38
CA ASP A 25 10.13 -1.83 -10.29
C ASP A 25 10.32 -0.42 -9.73
N THR A 26 9.96 0.63 -10.47
CA THR A 26 10.03 2.03 -10.00
C THR A 26 9.31 2.21 -8.66
N MET A 27 8.17 1.53 -8.47
CA MET A 27 7.41 1.51 -7.21
C MET A 27 7.43 0.13 -6.53
N SER A 28 8.28 -0.80 -7.00
CA SER A 28 8.37 -2.18 -6.49
C SER A 28 7.03 -2.94 -6.45
N PHE A 29 6.13 -2.70 -7.41
CA PHE A 29 4.84 -3.39 -7.45
C PHE A 29 5.01 -4.90 -7.65
N ALA A 30 4.33 -5.68 -6.79
CA ALA A 30 4.41 -7.13 -6.79
C ALA A 30 3.14 -7.77 -6.23
N THR A 31 2.87 -9.00 -6.66
CA THR A 31 1.80 -9.86 -6.10
C THR A 31 2.46 -11.06 -5.44
N LYS A 32 2.04 -11.38 -4.21
CA LYS A 32 2.57 -12.48 -3.40
C LYS A 32 1.43 -13.21 -2.73
N LEU A 33 1.51 -14.54 -2.71
CA LEU A 33 0.64 -15.37 -1.89
C LEU A 33 0.99 -15.13 -0.41
N SER A 34 -0.01 -14.83 0.41
CA SER A 34 0.17 -14.51 1.84
C SER A 34 -0.63 -15.44 2.78
N ALA A 35 -1.66 -16.12 2.29
CA ALA A 35 -2.41 -17.13 3.03
C ALA A 35 -2.99 -18.18 2.07
N ILE A 36 -3.18 -19.41 2.55
CA ILE A 36 -3.89 -20.49 1.86
C ILE A 36 -4.83 -21.19 2.82
N VAL A 37 -5.98 -21.66 2.34
CA VAL A 37 -6.86 -22.56 3.10
C VAL A 37 -6.96 -23.87 2.32
N PRO A 38 -6.14 -24.89 2.64
CA PRO A 38 -6.18 -26.16 1.93
C PRO A 38 -7.50 -26.89 2.20
N GLU A 39 -8.16 -27.38 1.16
CA GLU A 39 -9.43 -28.12 1.28
C GLU A 39 -9.33 -29.35 2.18
N SER A 40 -8.15 -30.01 2.21
CA SER A 40 -7.93 -31.20 3.02
C SER A 40 -7.92 -30.95 4.52
N THR A 41 -7.58 -29.73 4.96
CA THR A 41 -7.51 -29.38 6.39
C THR A 41 -8.60 -28.39 6.79
N GLY A 42 -9.06 -27.52 5.88
CA GLY A 42 -9.95 -26.40 6.19
C GLY A 42 -9.29 -25.29 7.04
N GLU A 43 -8.12 -25.54 7.60
CA GLU A 43 -7.35 -24.58 8.40
C GLU A 43 -6.52 -23.62 7.53
N GLU A 44 -6.60 -22.32 7.84
CA GLU A 44 -5.76 -21.31 7.18
C GLU A 44 -4.28 -21.50 7.54
N ARG A 45 -3.43 -21.52 6.52
CA ARG A 45 -1.98 -21.47 6.64
C ARG A 45 -1.47 -20.13 6.16
N ILE A 46 -0.85 -19.42 7.07
CA ILE A 46 -0.15 -18.16 6.81
C ILE A 46 1.18 -18.48 6.10
N VAL A 47 1.42 -17.83 4.95
CA VAL A 47 2.62 -18.04 4.12
C VAL A 47 3.28 -16.74 3.74
N MET A 48 4.58 -16.77 3.46
CA MET A 48 5.34 -15.63 2.95
C MET A 48 6.61 -16.09 2.24
N LYS A 49 7.14 -15.25 1.35
CA LYS A 49 8.45 -15.45 0.74
C LYS A 49 9.50 -14.65 1.51
N ALA A 50 10.56 -15.32 1.98
CA ALA A 50 11.72 -14.70 2.62
C ALA A 50 13.02 -15.18 1.95
N PRO A 51 13.51 -14.51 0.88
CA PRO A 51 14.77 -14.89 0.23
C PRO A 51 15.97 -14.70 1.18
N LYS A 52 16.90 -15.66 1.23
CA LYS A 52 18.11 -15.56 2.06
C LYS A 52 19.06 -14.44 1.61
N THR A 53 19.15 -14.20 0.31
CA THR A 53 20.13 -13.29 -0.30
C THR A 53 19.62 -11.86 -0.50
N ASP A 54 18.33 -11.61 -0.26
CA ASP A 54 17.70 -10.31 -0.49
C ASP A 54 16.56 -10.09 0.50
N VAL A 55 16.92 -9.56 1.68
CA VAL A 55 15.99 -9.32 2.80
C VAL A 55 14.94 -8.27 2.43
N GLY A 56 15.26 -7.33 1.54
CA GLY A 56 14.34 -6.31 1.04
C GLY A 56 13.17 -6.87 0.22
N LYS A 57 13.27 -8.14 -0.23
CA LYS A 57 12.21 -8.84 -0.97
C LYS A 57 11.31 -9.73 -0.10
N THR A 58 11.41 -9.61 1.22
CA THR A 58 10.55 -10.34 2.16
C THR A 58 9.10 -9.84 2.06
N SER A 59 8.16 -10.75 1.81
CA SER A 59 6.74 -10.38 1.71
C SER A 59 6.05 -10.32 3.07
N LEU A 60 4.89 -9.66 3.13
CA LEU A 60 4.02 -9.70 4.31
C LEU A 60 3.23 -11.02 4.34
N PRO A 61 3.10 -11.67 5.51
CA PRO A 61 2.29 -12.87 5.69
C PRO A 61 0.83 -12.55 6.01
N GLY A 62 -0.07 -13.50 5.74
CA GLY A 62 -1.45 -13.50 6.20
C GLY A 62 -2.39 -12.63 5.38
N ARG A 63 -3.65 -12.55 5.81
CA ARG A 63 -4.64 -11.60 5.27
C ARG A 63 -4.33 -10.21 5.80
N LEU A 64 -4.44 -9.20 4.94
CA LEU A 64 -4.01 -7.82 5.22
C LEU A 64 -5.21 -6.88 5.32
N ALA A 65 -5.11 -5.87 6.19
CA ALA A 65 -5.94 -4.68 6.20
C ALA A 65 -5.06 -3.43 6.16
N VAL A 66 -5.60 -2.31 5.72
CA VAL A 66 -4.92 -1.01 5.75
C VAL A 66 -5.82 -0.01 6.46
N LYS A 67 -5.29 0.73 7.43
CA LYS A 67 -6.01 1.85 8.07
C LYS A 67 -5.09 3.05 8.21
N TYR A 68 -5.68 4.23 8.36
CA TYR A 68 -4.89 5.41 8.74
C TYR A 68 -4.42 5.30 10.18
N VAL A 69 -3.15 5.63 10.40
CA VAL A 69 -2.57 5.84 11.72
C VAL A 69 -2.15 7.30 11.81
N GLU A 70 -2.63 7.98 12.84
CA GLU A 70 -2.24 9.35 13.14
C GLU A 70 -0.76 9.40 13.55
N GLY A 71 -0.03 10.33 12.95
CA GLY A 71 1.36 10.62 13.23
C GLY A 71 1.54 12.03 13.78
N GLU A 72 2.77 12.53 13.70
CA GLU A 72 3.10 13.87 14.17
C GLU A 72 2.44 14.96 13.31
N ALA A 73 2.25 16.14 13.90
CA ALA A 73 1.73 17.33 13.22
C ALA A 73 0.37 17.15 12.50
N GLY A 74 -0.45 16.19 12.95
CA GLY A 74 -1.75 15.89 12.35
C GLY A 74 -1.67 15.23 10.97
N MET A 75 -0.50 14.72 10.60
CA MET A 75 -0.33 13.90 9.40
C MET A 75 -0.70 12.45 9.71
N ARG A 76 -1.23 11.74 8.71
CA ARG A 76 -1.59 10.33 8.82
C ARG A 76 -0.79 9.47 7.86
N THR A 77 -0.63 8.20 8.21
CA THR A 77 0.03 7.19 7.38
C THR A 77 -0.94 6.05 7.09
N PRO A 78 -1.12 5.62 5.82
CA PRO A 78 -1.82 4.37 5.52
C PRO A 78 -0.91 3.20 5.93
N THR A 79 -1.26 2.53 7.02
CA THR A 79 -0.45 1.48 7.63
C THR A 79 -1.14 0.13 7.48
N VAL A 80 -0.36 -0.90 7.14
CA VAL A 80 -0.85 -2.27 6.96
C VAL A 80 -0.83 -3.04 8.29
N PHE A 81 -1.88 -3.81 8.54
CA PHE A 81 -2.13 -4.61 9.73
C PHE A 81 -2.60 -6.01 9.36
N PRO A 82 -2.49 -7.00 10.27
CA PRO A 82 -3.21 -8.26 10.14
C PRO A 82 -4.71 -7.97 10.03
N LYS A 83 -5.40 -8.64 9.10
CA LYS A 83 -6.80 -8.34 8.74
C LYS A 83 -7.75 -8.31 9.94
N ASP A 84 -7.52 -9.15 10.94
CA ASP A 84 -8.40 -9.33 12.09
C ASP A 84 -8.23 -8.26 13.17
N LEU A 85 -7.19 -7.40 13.06
CA LEU A 85 -6.94 -6.28 13.97
C LEU A 85 -7.54 -4.95 13.48
N VAL A 86 -8.21 -4.96 12.32
CA VAL A 86 -8.82 -3.79 11.72
C VAL A 86 -10.29 -4.09 11.44
N SER A 87 -11.15 -3.26 12.03
CA SER A 87 -12.59 -3.29 11.81
C SER A 87 -12.89 -3.09 10.31
N PRO A 88 -14.02 -3.61 9.80
CA PRO A 88 -14.45 -3.32 8.43
C PRO A 88 -14.57 -1.81 8.14
N GLU A 89 -14.97 -1.02 9.13
CA GLU A 89 -15.21 0.42 9.03
C GLU A 89 -13.91 1.23 8.91
N ASP A 90 -12.83 0.77 9.56
CA ASP A 90 -11.52 1.42 9.51
C ASP A 90 -10.65 0.92 8.33
N ASN A 91 -11.04 -0.17 7.68
CA ASN A 91 -10.25 -0.77 6.61
C ASN A 91 -10.44 -0.01 5.30
N LEU A 92 -9.36 0.59 4.80
CA LEU A 92 -9.33 1.34 3.54
C LEU A 92 -9.44 0.45 2.30
N LEU A 93 -9.30 -0.88 2.45
CA LEU A 93 -9.47 -1.82 1.34
C LEU A 93 -10.94 -2.17 1.16
N GLU A 94 -11.45 -1.89 -0.04
CA GLU A 94 -12.83 -2.17 -0.43
C GLU A 94 -12.93 -3.35 -1.40
N VAL A 95 -14.02 -4.11 -1.31
CA VAL A 95 -14.31 -5.18 -2.26
C VAL A 95 -14.82 -4.58 -3.56
N VAL A 96 -14.05 -4.72 -4.63
CA VAL A 96 -14.41 -4.24 -5.99
C VAL A 96 -14.85 -5.36 -6.93
N TYR A 97 -14.53 -6.60 -6.58
CA TYR A 97 -14.86 -7.80 -7.34
C TYR A 97 -15.05 -8.97 -6.37
N ASP A 98 -16.18 -9.66 -6.48
CA ASP A 98 -16.50 -10.86 -5.70
C ASP A 98 -17.26 -11.84 -6.60
N HIS A 99 -16.51 -12.77 -7.20
CA HIS A 99 -16.92 -13.66 -8.31
C HIS A 99 -17.46 -12.96 -9.59
N LYS A 100 -17.85 -11.69 -9.48
CA LYS A 100 -18.28 -10.74 -10.51
C LYS A 100 -17.95 -9.31 -10.05
N PRO A 101 -17.94 -8.31 -10.94
CA PRO A 101 -17.81 -6.92 -10.54
C PRO A 101 -18.88 -6.55 -9.51
N VAL A 102 -18.48 -5.89 -8.43
CA VAL A 102 -19.44 -5.35 -7.46
C VAL A 102 -20.18 -4.19 -8.14
N GLY A 103 -21.51 -4.15 -8.01
CA GLY A 103 -22.36 -3.09 -8.57
C GLY A 103 -22.19 -1.77 -7.82
N LYS A 104 -21.02 -1.16 -7.97
CA LYS A 104 -20.63 0.10 -7.35
C LYS A 104 -20.63 1.24 -8.38
N GLU A 105 -21.15 2.40 -7.99
CA GLU A 105 -20.92 3.64 -8.73
C GLU A 105 -19.47 4.10 -8.52
N TRP A 106 -18.75 4.28 -9.62
CA TRP A 106 -17.36 4.75 -9.59
C TRP A 106 -17.29 6.27 -9.55
N ASP A 107 -16.32 6.78 -8.79
CA ASP A 107 -16.03 8.21 -8.77
C ASP A 107 -15.70 8.74 -10.16
N SER A 108 -16.13 9.98 -10.44
CA SER A 108 -15.63 10.72 -11.60
C SER A 108 -14.14 11.06 -11.43
N PHE A 109 -13.46 11.36 -12.53
CA PHE A 109 -12.08 11.83 -12.46
C PHE A 109 -11.91 13.11 -11.64
N ASP A 110 -12.91 13.99 -11.63
CA ASP A 110 -12.87 15.22 -10.82
C ASP A 110 -12.92 14.90 -9.33
N ARG A 111 -13.80 13.98 -8.93
CA ARG A 111 -13.85 13.47 -7.55
C ARG A 111 -12.53 12.80 -7.13
N VAL A 112 -11.91 12.05 -8.04
CA VAL A 112 -10.58 11.45 -7.78
C VAL A 112 -9.53 12.54 -7.58
N ARG A 113 -9.51 13.60 -8.40
CA ARG A 113 -8.56 14.72 -8.28
C ARG A 113 -8.74 15.48 -6.97
N GLU A 114 -9.99 15.80 -6.60
CA GLU A 114 -10.32 16.45 -5.32
C GLU A 114 -9.81 15.61 -4.14
N ARG A 115 -10.14 14.32 -4.12
CA ARG A 115 -9.70 13.40 -3.07
C ARG A 115 -8.18 13.34 -2.96
N VAL A 116 -7.46 13.28 -4.08
CA VAL A 116 -5.98 13.27 -4.07
C VAL A 116 -5.43 14.61 -3.55
N ALA A 117 -5.99 15.75 -3.98
CA ALA A 117 -5.54 17.06 -3.54
C ALA A 117 -5.68 17.26 -2.02
N ASP A 118 -6.77 16.75 -1.44
CA ASP A 118 -7.01 16.79 0.01
C ASP A 118 -6.14 15.78 0.76
N THR A 119 -6.15 14.52 0.30
CA THR A 119 -5.47 13.44 1.00
C THR A 119 -3.96 13.65 0.98
N TRP A 120 -3.38 14.05 -0.15
CA TRP A 120 -1.93 14.25 -0.29
C TRP A 120 -1.35 15.22 0.73
N ARG A 121 -2.09 16.28 1.08
CA ARG A 121 -1.66 17.28 2.07
C ARG A 121 -1.68 16.76 3.51
N ALA A 122 -2.51 15.75 3.78
CA ALA A 122 -2.66 15.15 5.10
C ALA A 122 -1.75 13.93 5.32
N LEU A 123 -1.05 13.46 4.28
CA LEU A 123 -0.17 12.31 4.39
C LEU A 123 1.25 12.70 4.82
N ALA A 124 1.85 11.86 5.68
CA ALA A 124 3.27 11.94 5.95
C ALA A 124 4.08 11.72 4.66
N PRO A 125 5.02 12.61 4.27
CA PRO A 125 5.78 12.47 3.02
C PRO A 125 6.65 11.21 2.96
N ALA A 126 7.11 10.74 4.12
CA ALA A 126 7.84 9.49 4.29
C ALA A 126 7.48 8.89 5.65
N ALA A 127 7.02 7.64 5.65
CA ALA A 127 6.66 6.93 6.86
C ALA A 127 6.82 5.42 6.68
N ASP A 128 7.02 4.72 7.79
CA ASP A 128 6.95 3.26 7.82
C ASP A 128 5.49 2.81 7.80
N ALA A 129 5.06 2.25 6.68
CA ALA A 129 3.68 1.82 6.46
C ALA A 129 3.38 0.43 7.05
N VAL A 130 4.28 -0.17 7.84
CA VAL A 130 4.08 -1.50 8.43
C VAL A 130 3.92 -1.43 9.95
N SER A 131 2.77 -1.86 10.44
CA SER A 131 2.47 -1.93 11.88
C SER A 131 3.39 -2.88 12.64
N GLN A 132 3.53 -2.66 13.95
CA GLN A 132 4.32 -3.54 14.82
C GLN A 132 3.75 -4.96 14.86
N GLU A 133 2.41 -5.10 14.82
CA GLU A 133 1.71 -6.37 14.80
C GLU A 133 1.99 -7.14 13.52
N MET A 134 2.02 -6.45 12.37
CA MET A 134 2.42 -7.06 11.11
C MET A 134 3.90 -7.50 11.14
N ARG A 135 4.78 -6.74 11.78
CA ARG A 135 6.20 -7.11 11.95
C ARG A 135 6.36 -8.32 12.86
N SER A 136 5.61 -8.40 13.94
CA SER A 136 5.57 -9.57 14.83
C SER A 136 5.09 -10.81 14.09
N LEU A 137 4.02 -10.69 13.29
CA LEU A 137 3.54 -11.80 12.46
C LEU A 137 4.58 -12.23 11.42
N GLN A 138 5.26 -11.26 10.79
CA GLN A 138 6.37 -11.55 9.87
C GLN A 138 7.52 -12.28 10.56
N ALA A 139 7.91 -11.86 11.77
CA ALA A 139 8.97 -12.51 12.53
C ALA A 139 8.59 -13.95 12.94
N GLN A 140 7.34 -14.17 13.35
CA GLN A 140 6.80 -15.48 13.73
C GLN A 140 6.79 -16.47 12.55
N HIS A 141 6.47 -16.00 11.35
CA HIS A 141 6.36 -16.84 10.15
C HIS A 141 7.61 -16.84 9.27
N ASN A 142 8.67 -16.12 9.66
CA ASN A 142 9.92 -16.11 8.92
C ASN A 142 10.62 -17.48 9.06
N PRO A 143 10.87 -18.20 7.95
CA PRO A 143 11.49 -19.53 7.98
C PRO A 143 12.94 -19.51 8.49
N HIS A 144 13.59 -18.34 8.57
CA HIS A 144 14.98 -18.21 9.04
C HIS A 144 15.09 -17.91 10.55
N ASN A 145 13.97 -17.68 11.24
CA ASN A 145 13.94 -17.38 12.68
C ASN A 145 13.74 -18.62 13.56
N LYS A 146 13.73 -19.82 12.96
CA LYS A 146 13.64 -21.11 13.67
C LYS A 146 15.00 -21.62 14.08
#